data_AF-A0AAN8Q0B2-F1
#
_entry.id   AF-A0AAN8Q0B2-F1
#
_cell.length_a   1.000
_cell.length_b   1.000
_cell.length_c   1.000
_cell.angle_alpha   90.00
_cell.angle_beta   90.00
_cell.angle_gamma   90.00
#
_symmetry.space_group_name_H-M   'P 1'
#
loop_
_entity.id
_entity.type
_entity.pdbx_description
1 polymer ?
#
loop_
_entity_poly.entity_id
_entity_poly.type
_entity_poly.pdbx_seq_one_letter_code
_entity_poly.pdbx_strand_id
1 'polypeptide(L)'
;MPAVQCHIGSSDIKLRNLGMVVAETLTTTLDPKGPKLQFEFEKDEEVYDLLSYLEVPEDTSTQTQEEITRSENKDIEQGTCKTTHNPTNLTDDQNTKHNIQTEIELDSDDDLEPYDMSNDVKKTKVKNPKYIRDCMEGLICSDDAEKVEACLFNAEALIRKSPDGLKEIAAEFSKILLHLQDNFSSHGFDAIRFGAMVALAVECPVEVAGYLSSQFYERNYNLRQRMNILEVLSAAAQELAKPVDKSRVRQPKPVEEIKPSKESDDWREIVEKRIEGKTRRFIKGRTQPEPAQVANRFAPVAGHFFFPLLKHFDRSQASFDLLGEETVVLRKLIFSLGIILYSALHAPLATRMCVNLLEFIWVLRYHSDSCIRQALLYATSMIILVLPPFGILTDLQDVMLETKSWLQETIDKDKDTECKRMALQALMLFENTIQKGFKLSLNDAGK
;
A
#
# COMPACT_ATOMS: atom_id res chain seq x y z
N MET A 1 11.32 -22.85 33.88
CA MET A 1 10.17 -22.02 33.47
C MET A 1 9.34 -22.79 32.44
N PRO A 2 8.01 -22.96 32.63
CA PRO A 2 7.21 -23.82 31.75
C PRO A 2 7.17 -23.36 30.29
N ALA A 3 6.99 -22.06 30.04
CA ALA A 3 6.91 -21.52 28.67
C ALA A 3 8.19 -21.80 27.86
N VAL A 4 9.37 -21.48 28.41
CA VAL A 4 10.67 -21.75 27.78
C VAL A 4 10.87 -23.25 27.50
N GLN A 5 10.42 -24.13 28.40
CA GLN A 5 10.46 -25.58 28.17
C GLN A 5 9.54 -26.02 27.02
N CYS A 6 8.38 -25.40 26.84
CA CYS A 6 7.51 -25.64 25.68
C CYS A 6 8.15 -25.15 24.37
N HIS A 7 8.82 -24.00 24.37
CA HIS A 7 9.53 -23.49 23.20
C HIS A 7 10.71 -24.38 22.79
N ILE A 8 11.56 -24.78 23.74
CA ILE A 8 12.69 -25.69 23.49
C ILE A 8 12.22 -27.07 23.01
N GLY A 9 11.07 -27.55 23.52
CA GLY A 9 10.44 -28.79 23.08
C GLY A 9 9.70 -28.74 21.73
N SER A 10 9.70 -27.60 21.04
CA SER A 10 9.04 -27.44 19.74
C SER A 10 9.81 -28.15 18.63
N SER A 11 9.08 -28.71 17.65
CA SER A 11 9.67 -29.23 16.41
C SER A 11 10.17 -28.11 15.49
N ASP A 12 9.56 -26.93 15.54
CA ASP A 12 9.96 -25.73 14.80
C ASP A 12 11.32 -25.21 15.29
N ILE A 13 12.28 -25.15 14.36
CA ILE A 13 13.65 -24.67 14.59
C ILE A 13 13.69 -23.23 15.10
N LYS A 14 12.85 -22.33 14.56
CA LYS A 14 12.85 -20.91 14.95
C LYS A 14 12.32 -20.73 16.36
N LEU A 15 11.20 -21.39 16.67
CA LEU A 15 10.60 -21.37 18.00
C LEU A 15 11.52 -21.98 19.07
N ARG A 16 12.28 -23.02 18.69
CA ARG A 16 13.28 -23.68 19.53
C ARG A 16 14.50 -22.79 19.77
N ASN A 17 15.05 -22.17 18.72
CA ASN A 17 16.17 -21.22 18.80
C ASN A 17 15.82 -20.02 19.69
N LEU A 18 14.64 -19.41 19.50
CA LEU A 18 14.15 -18.34 20.37
C LEU A 18 14.04 -18.78 21.84
N GLY A 19 13.53 -20.00 22.08
CA GLY A 19 13.47 -20.60 23.42
C GLY A 19 14.86 -20.75 24.07
N MET A 20 15.88 -21.13 23.29
CA MET A 20 17.26 -21.26 23.76
C MET A 20 17.89 -19.88 24.05
N VAL A 21 17.77 -18.90 23.16
CA VAL A 21 18.25 -17.51 23.39
C VAL A 21 17.66 -16.90 24.66
N VAL A 22 16.35 -17.04 24.86
CA VAL A 22 15.67 -16.55 26.06
C VAL A 22 16.11 -17.31 27.32
N ALA A 23 16.44 -18.60 27.22
CA ALA A 23 16.96 -19.36 28.34
C ALA A 23 18.37 -18.90 28.77
N GLU A 24 19.30 -18.74 27.82
CA GLU A 24 20.68 -18.29 28.10
C GLU A 24 20.72 -16.88 28.70
N THR A 25 20.00 -15.95 28.07
CA THR A 25 19.94 -14.54 28.50
C THR A 25 19.27 -14.40 29.87
N LEU A 26 18.17 -15.11 30.11
CA LEU A 26 17.46 -15.04 31.38
C LEU A 26 18.22 -15.74 32.51
N THR A 27 18.89 -16.89 32.26
CA THR A 27 19.81 -17.49 33.24
C THR A 27 20.97 -16.54 33.58
N THR A 28 21.58 -15.90 32.57
CA THR A 28 22.70 -14.96 32.78
C THR A 28 22.30 -13.72 33.59
N THR A 29 21.06 -13.22 33.42
CA THR A 29 20.55 -12.05 34.14
C THR A 29 20.04 -12.37 35.55
N LEU A 30 19.45 -13.56 35.78
CA LEU A 30 18.95 -13.94 37.11
C LEU A 30 20.04 -14.42 38.08
N ASP A 31 21.05 -15.13 37.59
CA ASP A 31 22.20 -15.54 38.42
C ASP A 31 23.55 -15.37 37.68
N PRO A 32 24.12 -14.15 37.70
CA PRO A 32 25.40 -13.86 37.04
C PRO A 32 26.61 -14.65 37.58
N LYS A 33 26.47 -15.34 38.73
CA LYS A 33 27.52 -16.14 39.38
C LYS A 33 27.19 -17.64 39.40
N GLY A 34 26.04 -18.03 38.86
CA GLY A 34 25.57 -19.41 38.80
C GLY A 34 26.16 -20.21 37.65
N PRO A 35 25.76 -21.49 37.52
CA PRO A 35 26.09 -22.31 36.37
C PRO A 35 25.46 -21.71 35.11
N LYS A 36 26.30 -21.31 34.15
CA LYS A 36 25.82 -20.79 32.86
C LYS A 36 25.17 -21.90 32.04
N LEU A 37 23.97 -21.63 31.56
CA LEU A 37 23.28 -22.46 30.58
C LEU A 37 23.73 -22.00 29.19
N GLN A 38 24.18 -22.93 28.36
CA GLN A 38 24.64 -22.69 26.99
C GLN A 38 24.13 -23.82 26.09
N PHE A 39 23.61 -23.46 24.93
CA PHE A 39 23.11 -24.35 23.89
C PHE A 39 23.92 -24.19 22.60
N GLU A 40 23.96 -25.24 21.79
CA GLU A 40 24.54 -25.22 20.46
C GLU A 40 23.42 -25.06 19.43
N PHE A 41 23.35 -23.90 18.78
CA PHE A 41 22.38 -23.61 17.72
C PHE A 41 22.91 -22.56 16.75
N GLU A 42 22.39 -22.59 15.52
CA GLU A 42 22.74 -21.65 14.47
C GLU A 42 22.14 -20.28 14.77
N LYS A 43 22.96 -19.22 14.69
CA LYS A 43 22.55 -17.85 14.98
C LYS A 43 22.16 -17.16 13.69
N ASP A 44 20.85 -17.13 13.44
CA ASP A 44 20.27 -16.39 12.31
C ASP A 44 20.33 -14.86 12.55
N GLU A 45 20.09 -14.07 11.49
CA GLU A 45 20.01 -12.60 11.55
C GLU A 45 19.03 -12.11 12.64
N GLU A 46 17.88 -12.79 12.78
CA GLU A 46 16.87 -12.56 13.84
C GLU A 46 17.45 -12.75 15.26
N VAL A 47 18.41 -13.67 15.46
CA VAL A 47 19.05 -13.92 16.76
C VAL A 47 20.07 -12.83 17.09
N TYR A 48 20.84 -12.38 16.09
CA TYR A 48 21.81 -11.29 16.27
C TYR A 48 21.11 -9.95 16.59
N ASP A 49 20.02 -9.64 15.88
CA ASP A 49 19.19 -8.46 16.19
C ASP A 49 18.66 -8.54 17.63
N LEU A 50 18.11 -9.68 18.05
CA LEU A 50 17.58 -9.88 19.41
C LEU A 50 18.65 -9.71 20.51
N LEU A 51 19.88 -10.19 20.26
CA LEU A 51 21.01 -10.04 21.18
C LEU A 51 21.50 -8.59 21.28
N SER A 52 21.40 -7.81 20.20
CA SER A 52 21.83 -6.39 20.22
C SER A 52 21.04 -5.54 21.22
N TYR A 53 19.77 -5.86 21.46
CA TYR A 53 18.92 -5.14 22.43
C TYR A 53 19.27 -5.42 23.91
N LEU A 54 20.16 -6.37 24.20
CA LEU A 54 20.64 -6.66 25.56
C LEU A 54 21.89 -5.88 25.96
N GLU A 55 22.56 -5.21 25.01
CA GLU A 55 23.76 -4.40 25.28
C GLU A 55 23.37 -2.97 25.69
N VAL A 56 23.38 -2.70 27.00
CA VAL A 56 23.16 -1.35 27.55
C VAL A 56 24.50 -0.63 27.71
N PRO A 57 24.68 0.59 27.16
CA PRO A 57 25.90 1.37 27.38
C PRO A 57 26.07 1.79 28.85
N GLU A 58 27.22 1.49 29.45
CA GLU A 58 27.62 2.06 30.73
C GLU A 58 28.05 3.52 30.54
N ASP A 59 27.21 4.47 30.96
CA ASP A 59 27.59 5.48 31.96
C ASP A 59 26.50 6.56 32.18
N THR A 60 26.06 6.71 33.44
CA THR A 60 26.09 7.96 34.24
C THR A 60 24.99 7.91 35.30
N SER A 61 25.37 8.02 36.56
CA SER A 61 24.47 7.99 37.72
C SER A 61 23.77 9.34 37.97
N THR A 62 22.44 9.31 38.10
CA THR A 62 21.58 10.10 39.03
C THR A 62 22.16 11.44 39.53
N GLN A 63 21.64 12.63 39.18
CA GLN A 63 20.31 13.20 39.54
C GLN A 63 20.13 14.61 38.90
N THR A 64 18.95 15.25 38.72
CA THR A 64 17.52 14.85 38.79
C THR A 64 16.62 16.00 38.28
N GLN A 65 15.53 15.67 37.57
CA GLN A 65 14.27 16.44 37.33
C GLN A 65 14.16 17.64 36.36
N GLU A 66 12.92 17.71 35.85
CA GLU A 66 12.19 18.83 35.20
C GLU A 66 12.55 19.20 33.75
N GLU A 67 12.05 18.32 32.88
CA GLU A 67 11.26 18.68 31.69
C GLU A 67 10.83 20.16 31.62
N ILE A 68 11.08 20.81 30.46
CA ILE A 68 10.10 21.58 29.65
C ILE A 68 10.83 22.42 28.57
N THR A 69 10.20 22.53 27.40
CA THR A 69 10.40 23.52 26.30
C THR A 69 11.58 23.46 25.31
N ARG A 70 11.15 23.69 24.06
CA ARG A 70 11.82 24.36 22.92
C ARG A 70 12.97 23.59 22.27
N SER A 71 12.82 23.10 21.03
CA SER A 71 12.48 23.86 19.81
C SER A 71 13.49 24.96 19.49
N GLU A 72 14.46 24.65 18.64
CA GLU A 72 14.65 25.31 17.33
C GLU A 72 15.39 24.30 16.42
N ASN A 73 14.73 23.83 15.35
CA ASN A 73 14.93 24.34 13.99
C ASN A 73 16.38 24.23 13.48
N LYS A 74 16.72 23.14 12.75
CA LYS A 74 16.88 23.20 11.27
C LYS A 74 17.50 21.94 10.64
N ASP A 75 16.70 21.29 9.79
CA ASP A 75 17.00 21.02 8.37
C ASP A 75 18.19 21.81 7.77
N ILE A 76 19.08 21.31 6.91
CA ILE A 76 19.21 20.09 6.10
C ILE A 76 20.69 20.09 5.64
N GLU A 77 21.35 18.94 5.46
CA GLU A 77 22.14 18.71 4.23
C GLU A 77 22.45 17.23 3.97
N GLN A 78 22.33 16.85 2.69
CA GLN A 78 22.65 15.51 2.17
C GLN A 78 24.16 15.44 1.89
N GLY A 79 24.83 14.35 2.26
CA GLY A 79 26.29 14.28 2.05
C GLY A 79 26.91 12.90 2.23
N THR A 80 26.91 12.12 1.15
CA THR A 80 27.71 10.90 0.98
C THR A 80 29.20 11.13 1.25
N CYS A 81 29.84 10.33 2.12
CA CYS A 81 31.25 9.87 2.03
C CYS A 81 31.56 8.92 3.22
N LYS A 82 32.06 7.71 3.00
CA LYS A 82 33.50 7.39 2.83
C LYS A 82 34.37 7.89 3.99
N THR A 83 34.80 6.98 4.85
CA THR A 83 35.96 7.20 5.72
C THR A 83 37.22 6.71 5.00
N THR A 84 38.06 7.64 4.59
CA THR A 84 39.48 7.42 4.28
C THR A 84 40.25 8.44 5.10
N HIS A 85 41.45 8.09 5.57
CA HIS A 85 42.68 8.91 5.71
C HIS A 85 43.63 8.17 6.68
N ASN A 86 44.88 7.80 6.35
CA ASN A 86 46.07 8.55 5.87
C ASN A 86 46.60 9.61 6.86
N PRO A 87 47.89 10.03 6.80
CA PRO A 87 49.07 9.57 6.02
C PRO A 87 50.29 9.24 6.96
N THR A 88 51.59 9.08 6.61
CA THR A 88 52.45 9.90 5.71
C THR A 88 53.86 9.31 5.45
N ASN A 89 54.26 9.22 4.16
CA ASN A 89 55.58 9.37 3.46
C ASN A 89 56.90 8.81 4.07
N LEU A 90 57.93 8.36 3.31
CA LEU A 90 58.53 8.89 2.05
C LEU A 90 59.24 7.83 1.15
N THR A 91 59.10 8.00 -0.17
CA THR A 91 60.07 7.80 -1.31
C THR A 91 60.82 6.48 -1.64
N ASP A 92 60.66 6.11 -2.92
CA ASP A 92 61.64 5.66 -3.95
C ASP A 92 62.19 4.21 -4.07
N ASP A 93 61.79 3.57 -5.18
CA ASP A 93 62.58 2.85 -6.21
C ASP A 93 63.75 1.89 -5.83
N GLN A 94 63.62 0.59 -6.19
CA GLN A 94 64.24 -0.02 -7.40
C GLN A 94 64.12 -1.56 -7.45
N ASN A 95 63.49 -2.05 -8.53
CA ASN A 95 63.88 -3.21 -9.36
C ASN A 95 64.94 -4.24 -8.85
N THR A 96 64.56 -5.50 -8.60
CA THR A 96 65.43 -6.67 -8.94
C THR A 96 64.61 -7.95 -9.18
N LYS A 97 65.02 -8.76 -10.16
CA LYS A 97 64.53 -10.13 -10.38
C LYS A 97 65.14 -11.09 -9.36
N HIS A 98 64.40 -12.10 -8.90
CA HIS A 98 65.04 -13.40 -8.71
C HIS A 98 64.11 -14.59 -8.99
N ASN A 99 64.67 -15.55 -9.71
CA ASN A 99 64.14 -16.89 -9.91
C ASN A 99 64.32 -17.70 -8.62
N ILE A 100 63.25 -18.34 -8.13
CA ILE A 100 63.35 -19.54 -7.29
C ILE A 100 62.38 -20.56 -7.87
N GLN A 101 62.96 -21.65 -8.34
CA GLN A 101 62.26 -22.81 -8.83
C GLN A 101 62.17 -23.79 -7.67
N THR A 102 60.96 -24.02 -7.15
CA THR A 102 60.70 -25.05 -6.16
C THR A 102 59.99 -26.20 -6.87
N GLU A 103 60.62 -27.36 -6.85
CA GLU A 103 60.07 -28.58 -7.44
C GLU A 103 58.83 -29.00 -6.63
N ILE A 104 57.68 -29.10 -7.30
CA ILE A 104 56.46 -29.61 -6.68
C ILE A 104 56.55 -31.13 -6.69
N GLU A 105 56.92 -31.71 -5.56
CA GLU A 105 56.80 -33.16 -5.36
C GLU A 105 55.31 -33.53 -5.45
N LEU A 106 55.01 -34.50 -6.30
CA LEU A 106 53.66 -34.97 -6.59
C LEU A 106 53.22 -35.96 -5.51
N ASP A 107 52.67 -35.46 -4.41
CA ASP A 107 51.80 -36.25 -3.53
C ASP A 107 50.40 -35.64 -3.55
N SER A 108 49.56 -36.20 -4.42
CA SER A 108 48.23 -35.69 -4.72
C SER A 108 47.18 -36.48 -3.94
N ASP A 109 47.15 -36.30 -2.62
CA ASP A 109 46.00 -36.71 -1.81
C ASP A 109 44.93 -35.60 -1.85
N ASP A 110 43.69 -36.00 -2.11
CA ASP A 110 42.71 -35.20 -2.87
C ASP A 110 41.80 -34.38 -1.95
N ASP A 111 42.37 -33.50 -1.13
CA ASP A 111 41.65 -32.53 -0.28
C ASP A 111 41.04 -31.40 -1.15
N LEU A 112 39.98 -31.73 -1.88
CA LEU A 112 39.20 -30.80 -2.69
C LEU A 112 38.48 -29.77 -1.81
N GLU A 113 39.02 -28.55 -1.73
CA GLU A 113 38.32 -27.41 -1.14
C GLU A 113 36.97 -27.16 -1.88
N PRO A 114 35.84 -27.02 -1.15
CA PRO A 114 34.54 -26.76 -1.77
C PRO A 114 34.56 -25.49 -2.62
N TYR A 115 34.20 -25.61 -3.89
CA TYR A 115 34.18 -24.49 -4.82
C TYR A 115 33.18 -23.40 -4.37
N ASP A 116 33.64 -22.14 -4.36
CA ASP A 116 32.81 -21.00 -3.96
C ASP A 116 31.70 -20.71 -4.99
N MET A 117 30.50 -21.23 -4.73
CA MET A 117 29.30 -20.99 -5.53
C MET A 117 28.57 -19.68 -5.16
N SER A 118 29.14 -18.78 -4.34
CA SER A 118 28.49 -17.50 -3.97
C SER A 118 28.17 -16.59 -5.17
N ASN A 119 28.89 -16.78 -6.28
CA ASN A 119 28.72 -16.03 -7.52
C ASN A 119 27.86 -16.76 -8.58
N ASP A 120 27.27 -17.92 -8.26
CA ASP A 120 26.47 -18.70 -9.21
C ASP A 120 25.07 -18.09 -9.44
N VAL A 121 24.99 -17.20 -10.43
CA VAL A 121 23.71 -16.70 -10.94
C VAL A 121 23.03 -17.80 -11.76
N LYS A 122 21.89 -18.31 -11.27
CA LYS A 122 20.99 -19.20 -12.04
C LYS A 122 20.63 -18.53 -13.37
N LYS A 123 21.23 -18.98 -14.46
CA LYS A 123 20.87 -18.57 -15.83
C LYS A 123 19.58 -19.27 -16.23
N THR A 124 18.45 -18.67 -15.84
CA THR A 124 17.12 -19.10 -16.29
C THR A 124 17.09 -19.17 -17.82
N LYS A 125 16.66 -20.32 -18.34
CA LYS A 125 16.64 -20.56 -19.80
C LYS A 125 15.39 -19.96 -20.44
N VAL A 126 14.40 -19.60 -19.62
CA VAL A 126 13.10 -19.10 -20.05
C VAL A 126 13.19 -17.64 -20.47
N LYS A 127 12.53 -17.32 -21.59
CA LYS A 127 12.41 -15.94 -22.11
C LYS A 127 11.16 -15.30 -21.55
N ASN A 128 11.27 -14.07 -21.03
CA ASN A 128 10.11 -13.28 -20.58
C ASN A 128 9.07 -13.13 -21.70
N PRO A 129 7.76 -13.24 -21.41
CA PRO A 129 6.72 -13.02 -22.41
C PRO A 129 6.72 -11.58 -22.91
N LYS A 130 6.45 -11.41 -24.20
CA LYS A 130 6.34 -10.08 -24.85
C LYS A 130 4.90 -9.66 -25.12
N TYR A 131 3.99 -10.63 -25.28
CA TYR A 131 2.58 -10.41 -25.54
C TYR A 131 1.73 -10.95 -24.39
N ILE A 132 0.57 -10.35 -24.15
CA ILE A 132 -0.33 -10.76 -23.06
C ILE A 132 -0.93 -12.15 -23.32
N ARG A 133 -1.18 -12.53 -24.59
CA ARG A 133 -1.69 -13.87 -24.93
C ARG A 133 -0.68 -14.96 -24.53
N ASP A 134 0.59 -14.79 -24.89
CA ASP A 134 1.70 -15.67 -24.47
C ASP A 134 1.83 -15.75 -22.93
N CYS A 135 1.61 -14.63 -22.24
CA CYS A 135 1.63 -14.57 -20.78
C CYS A 135 0.44 -15.35 -20.17
N MET A 136 -0.78 -15.17 -20.69
CA MET A 136 -1.97 -15.93 -20.28
C MET A 136 -1.81 -17.43 -20.53
N GLU A 137 -1.33 -17.83 -21.71
CA GLU A 137 -1.04 -19.22 -22.05
C GLU A 137 0.08 -19.80 -21.16
N GLY A 138 1.12 -19.01 -20.88
CA GLY A 138 2.20 -19.39 -19.96
C GLY A 138 1.75 -19.58 -18.51
N LEU A 139 0.67 -18.92 -18.07
CA LEU A 139 0.08 -19.09 -16.73
C LEU A 139 -0.91 -20.27 -16.65
N ILE A 140 -1.52 -20.69 -17.77
CA ILE A 140 -2.48 -21.82 -17.80
C ILE A 140 -1.78 -23.15 -18.11
N CYS A 141 -0.92 -23.17 -19.13
CA CYS A 141 -0.49 -24.38 -19.84
C CYS A 141 0.97 -24.78 -19.54
N SER A 142 1.57 -24.29 -18.45
CA SER A 142 2.98 -24.51 -18.13
C SER A 142 3.16 -25.28 -16.83
N ASP A 143 3.67 -26.50 -16.93
CA ASP A 143 4.20 -27.27 -15.79
C ASP A 143 5.61 -26.81 -15.37
N ASP A 144 6.25 -25.94 -16.18
CA ASP A 144 7.55 -25.34 -15.90
C ASP A 144 7.41 -24.13 -14.96
N ALA A 145 7.95 -24.27 -13.75
CA ALA A 145 7.98 -23.26 -12.70
C ALA A 145 8.67 -21.95 -13.14
N GLU A 146 9.83 -22.03 -13.81
CA GLU A 146 10.57 -20.85 -14.28
C GLU A 146 9.72 -20.03 -15.25
N LYS A 147 8.88 -20.71 -16.05
CA LYS A 147 7.99 -20.07 -17.03
C LYS A 147 6.74 -19.48 -16.40
N VAL A 148 6.12 -20.14 -15.41
CA VAL A 148 4.99 -19.56 -14.67
C VAL A 148 5.43 -18.31 -13.90
N GLU A 149 6.56 -18.37 -13.20
CA GLU A 149 7.16 -17.21 -12.53
C GLU A 149 7.47 -16.09 -13.52
N ALA A 150 8.21 -16.37 -14.60
CA ALA A 150 8.55 -15.36 -15.59
C ALA A 150 7.30 -14.71 -16.21
N CYS A 151 6.19 -15.44 -16.37
CA CYS A 151 4.93 -14.88 -16.82
C CYS A 151 4.28 -14.00 -15.74
N LEU A 152 4.22 -14.45 -14.49
CA LEU A 152 3.63 -13.70 -13.39
C LEU A 152 4.38 -12.40 -13.09
N PHE A 153 5.71 -12.44 -12.99
CA PHE A 153 6.56 -11.26 -12.77
C PHE A 153 6.45 -10.21 -13.88
N ASN A 154 6.21 -10.61 -15.13
CA ASN A 154 6.05 -9.68 -16.24
C ASN A 154 4.59 -9.26 -16.49
N ALA A 155 3.59 -9.93 -15.89
CA ALA A 155 2.17 -9.68 -16.14
C ALA A 155 1.79 -8.21 -15.89
N GLU A 156 2.09 -7.67 -14.71
CA GLU A 156 1.77 -6.27 -14.37
C GLU A 156 2.40 -5.28 -15.37
N ALA A 157 3.67 -5.48 -15.71
CA ALA A 157 4.41 -4.62 -16.64
C ALA A 157 3.95 -4.75 -18.10
N LEU A 158 3.32 -5.86 -18.49
CA LEU A 158 2.67 -6.01 -19.79
C LEU A 158 1.28 -5.35 -19.80
N ILE A 159 0.51 -5.49 -18.71
CA ILE A 159 -0.81 -4.87 -18.56
C ILE A 159 -0.70 -3.35 -18.58
N ARG A 160 0.23 -2.76 -17.80
CA ARG A 160 0.46 -1.29 -17.73
C ARG A 160 1.01 -0.67 -19.03
N LYS A 161 1.35 -1.46 -20.05
CA LYS A 161 1.65 -0.96 -21.41
C LYS A 161 0.38 -0.78 -22.25
N SER A 162 -0.77 -1.22 -21.75
CA SER A 162 -2.10 -1.05 -22.31
C SER A 162 -2.19 -1.44 -23.81
N PRO A 163 -1.76 -2.67 -24.18
CA PRO A 163 -1.70 -3.08 -25.59
C PRO A 163 -3.08 -3.21 -26.23
N ASP A 164 -3.11 -3.11 -27.56
CA ASP A 164 -4.32 -3.23 -28.36
C ASP A 164 -5.07 -4.55 -28.08
N GLY A 165 -6.40 -4.44 -27.91
CA GLY A 165 -7.27 -5.57 -27.59
C GLY A 165 -7.29 -6.02 -26.13
N LEU A 166 -6.56 -5.36 -25.20
CA LEU A 166 -6.55 -5.74 -23.77
C LEU A 166 -7.97 -5.85 -23.17
N LYS A 167 -8.88 -4.94 -23.52
CA LYS A 167 -10.27 -4.94 -23.03
C LYS A 167 -11.05 -6.22 -23.35
N GLU A 168 -10.82 -6.79 -24.54
CA GLU A 168 -11.51 -7.99 -25.01
C GLU A 168 -11.11 -9.23 -24.19
N ILE A 169 -9.85 -9.28 -23.75
CA ILE A 169 -9.28 -10.36 -22.94
C ILE A 169 -9.27 -10.06 -21.43
N ALA A 170 -9.65 -8.86 -20.99
CA ALA A 170 -9.50 -8.43 -19.59
C ALA A 170 -10.30 -9.30 -18.61
N ALA A 171 -11.52 -9.72 -18.98
CA ALA A 171 -12.33 -10.61 -18.15
C ALA A 171 -11.73 -12.03 -18.07
N GLU A 172 -11.20 -12.54 -19.18
CA GLU A 172 -10.52 -13.85 -19.22
C GLU A 172 -9.21 -13.83 -18.42
N PHE A 173 -8.41 -12.77 -18.55
CA PHE A 173 -7.17 -12.64 -17.79
C PHE A 173 -7.45 -12.43 -16.28
N SER A 174 -8.50 -11.70 -15.93
CA SER A 174 -8.99 -11.61 -14.55
C SER A 174 -9.40 -12.97 -13.99
N LYS A 175 -10.06 -13.82 -14.81
CA LYS A 175 -10.38 -15.20 -14.44
C LYS A 175 -9.12 -16.02 -14.19
N ILE A 176 -8.11 -15.96 -15.06
CA ILE A 176 -6.85 -16.69 -14.88
C ILE A 176 -6.20 -16.28 -13.56
N LEU A 177 -5.98 -14.98 -13.33
CA LEU A 177 -5.30 -14.48 -12.13
C LEU A 177 -6.07 -14.81 -10.84
N LEU A 178 -7.41 -14.73 -10.83
CA LEU A 178 -8.25 -15.05 -9.67
C LEU A 178 -8.22 -16.55 -9.28
N HIS A 179 -7.95 -17.44 -10.24
CA HIS A 179 -7.88 -18.89 -10.02
C HIS A 179 -6.44 -19.43 -9.94
N LEU A 180 -5.43 -18.62 -10.28
CA LEU A 180 -4.02 -19.01 -10.22
C LEU A 180 -3.65 -19.37 -8.77
N GLN A 181 -3.10 -20.56 -8.59
CA GLN A 181 -2.62 -21.09 -7.30
C GLN A 181 -1.09 -21.13 -7.28
N ASP A 182 -0.51 -21.02 -6.10
CA ASP A 182 0.94 -21.15 -5.92
C ASP A 182 1.32 -22.63 -5.87
N ASN A 183 1.53 -23.22 -7.05
CA ASN A 183 1.92 -24.63 -7.19
C ASN A 183 3.42 -24.87 -6.93
N PHE A 184 4.23 -23.80 -6.91
CA PHE A 184 5.69 -23.88 -6.94
C PHE A 184 6.37 -23.24 -5.71
N SER A 185 5.60 -22.70 -4.76
CA SER A 185 6.08 -21.92 -3.61
C SER A 185 6.86 -20.67 -4.03
N SER A 186 6.37 -19.98 -5.06
CA SER A 186 7.05 -18.84 -5.69
C SER A 186 7.13 -17.63 -4.76
N HIS A 187 8.33 -17.09 -4.56
CA HIS A 187 8.55 -16.01 -3.60
C HIS A 187 7.73 -14.75 -3.95
N GLY A 188 6.83 -14.35 -3.03
CA GLY A 188 5.97 -13.19 -3.20
C GLY A 188 4.80 -13.38 -4.17
N PHE A 189 4.48 -14.62 -4.55
CA PHE A 189 3.40 -14.97 -5.50
C PHE A 189 2.11 -14.17 -5.28
N ASP A 190 1.60 -14.15 -4.06
CA ASP A 190 0.34 -13.46 -3.72
C ASP A 190 0.41 -11.95 -4.00
N ALA A 191 1.54 -11.30 -3.71
CA ALA A 191 1.73 -9.87 -3.93
C ALA A 191 1.87 -9.53 -5.42
N ILE A 192 2.57 -10.35 -6.20
CA ILE A 192 2.76 -10.14 -7.64
C ILE A 192 1.44 -10.40 -8.39
N ARG A 193 0.72 -11.48 -8.03
CA ARG A 193 -0.62 -11.81 -8.54
C ARG A 193 -1.60 -10.68 -8.23
N PHE A 194 -1.58 -10.16 -7.00
CA PHE A 194 -2.39 -9.01 -6.61
C PHE A 194 -2.05 -7.76 -7.41
N GLY A 195 -0.77 -7.42 -7.56
CA GLY A 195 -0.31 -6.27 -8.37
C GLY A 195 -0.77 -6.36 -9.83
N ALA A 196 -0.66 -7.54 -10.46
CA ALA A 196 -1.18 -7.79 -11.80
C ALA A 196 -2.70 -7.63 -11.89
N MET A 197 -3.47 -8.14 -10.92
CA MET A 197 -4.93 -7.97 -10.88
C MET A 197 -5.35 -6.51 -10.69
N VAL A 198 -4.65 -5.76 -9.82
CA VAL A 198 -4.91 -4.33 -9.61
C VAL A 198 -4.58 -3.53 -10.87
N ALA A 199 -3.44 -3.76 -11.51
CA ALA A 199 -3.11 -3.12 -12.78
C ALA A 199 -4.16 -3.41 -13.87
N LEU A 200 -4.68 -4.64 -13.94
CA LEU A 200 -5.74 -5.00 -14.89
C LEU A 200 -7.03 -4.23 -14.62
N ALA A 201 -7.41 -4.10 -13.34
CA ALA A 201 -8.56 -3.31 -12.90
C ALA A 201 -8.36 -1.77 -13.04
N VAL A 202 -7.12 -1.29 -13.15
CA VAL A 202 -6.80 0.12 -13.41
C VAL A 202 -6.83 0.45 -14.91
N GLU A 203 -6.38 -0.47 -15.77
CA GLU A 203 -6.34 -0.27 -17.22
C GLU A 203 -7.68 -0.63 -17.92
N CYS A 204 -8.40 -1.64 -17.42
CA CYS A 204 -9.73 -2.05 -17.94
C CYS A 204 -10.80 -2.04 -16.82
N PRO A 205 -11.09 -0.88 -16.22
CA PRO A 205 -11.90 -0.77 -15.01
C PRO A 205 -13.34 -1.24 -15.15
N VAL A 206 -13.96 -1.10 -16.32
CA VAL A 206 -15.39 -1.45 -16.50
C VAL A 206 -15.56 -2.96 -16.64
N GLU A 207 -14.72 -3.55 -17.48
CA GLU A 207 -14.70 -4.97 -17.83
C GLU A 207 -14.32 -5.83 -16.61
N VAL A 208 -13.27 -5.41 -15.89
CA VAL A 208 -12.76 -6.13 -14.72
C VAL A 208 -13.68 -5.97 -13.50
N ALA A 209 -14.17 -4.75 -13.21
CA ALA A 209 -15.08 -4.55 -12.08
C ALA A 209 -16.42 -5.28 -12.29
N GLY A 210 -16.93 -5.29 -13.52
CA GLY A 210 -18.12 -6.07 -13.89
C GLY A 210 -17.92 -7.57 -13.69
N TYR A 211 -16.79 -8.12 -14.15
CA TYR A 211 -16.45 -9.53 -13.96
C TYR A 211 -16.31 -9.88 -12.47
N LEU A 212 -15.42 -9.19 -11.74
CA LEU A 212 -15.10 -9.50 -10.34
C LEU A 212 -16.33 -9.36 -9.42
N SER A 213 -17.15 -8.32 -9.62
CA SER A 213 -18.38 -8.13 -8.83
C SER A 213 -19.43 -9.21 -9.11
N SER A 214 -19.48 -9.75 -10.33
CA SER A 214 -20.31 -10.92 -10.63
C SER A 214 -19.77 -12.16 -9.89
N GLN A 215 -18.46 -12.41 -9.95
CA GLN A 215 -17.84 -13.57 -9.32
C GLN A 215 -17.96 -13.58 -7.78
N PHE A 216 -18.01 -12.40 -7.15
CA PHE A 216 -18.20 -12.29 -5.69
C PHE A 216 -19.45 -13.04 -5.18
N TYR A 217 -20.56 -12.98 -5.93
CA TYR A 217 -21.83 -13.63 -5.61
C TYR A 217 -22.00 -15.04 -6.21
N GLU A 218 -21.00 -15.54 -6.95
CA GLU A 218 -21.04 -16.89 -7.50
C GLU A 218 -20.75 -17.96 -6.44
N ARG A 219 -21.33 -19.15 -6.63
CA ARG A 219 -21.29 -20.23 -5.63
C ARG A 219 -19.90 -20.88 -5.50
N ASN A 220 -19.13 -20.88 -6.57
CA ASN A 220 -17.93 -21.72 -6.72
C ASN A 220 -16.65 -21.11 -6.13
N TYR A 221 -16.75 -19.98 -5.42
CA TYR A 221 -15.60 -19.29 -4.82
C TYR A 221 -15.51 -19.54 -3.32
N ASN A 222 -14.28 -19.60 -2.82
CA ASN A 222 -14.00 -19.69 -1.38
C ASN A 222 -13.89 -18.29 -0.73
N LEU A 223 -13.90 -18.27 0.61
CA LEU A 223 -13.77 -17.04 1.41
C LEU A 223 -12.54 -16.19 1.02
N ARG A 224 -11.37 -16.81 0.82
CA ARG A 224 -10.13 -16.11 0.45
C ARG A 224 -10.23 -15.43 -0.91
N GLN A 225 -10.86 -16.06 -1.90
CA GLN A 225 -11.11 -15.46 -3.22
C GLN A 225 -12.09 -14.29 -3.12
N ARG A 226 -13.17 -14.40 -2.32
CA ARG A 226 -14.08 -13.27 -2.07
C ARG A 226 -13.36 -12.10 -1.37
N MET A 227 -12.45 -12.36 -0.42
CA MET A 227 -11.63 -11.33 0.20
C MET A 227 -10.73 -10.63 -0.83
N ASN A 228 -10.06 -11.42 -1.68
CA ASN A 228 -9.15 -10.92 -2.71
C ASN A 228 -9.87 -10.10 -3.79
N ILE A 229 -11.07 -10.50 -4.23
CA ILE A 229 -11.94 -9.72 -5.12
C ILE A 229 -12.18 -8.31 -4.55
N LEU A 230 -12.65 -8.23 -3.31
CA LEU A 230 -12.96 -6.97 -2.65
C LEU A 230 -11.71 -6.09 -2.44
N GLU A 231 -10.56 -6.71 -2.17
CA GLU A 231 -9.27 -6.04 -2.00
C GLU A 231 -8.73 -5.47 -3.32
N VAL A 232 -8.80 -6.22 -4.42
CA VAL A 232 -8.40 -5.76 -5.76
C VAL A 232 -9.26 -4.58 -6.20
N LEU A 233 -10.59 -4.67 -6.03
CA LEU A 233 -11.51 -3.58 -6.35
C LEU A 233 -11.24 -2.32 -5.52
N SER A 234 -10.92 -2.48 -4.22
CA SER A 234 -10.59 -1.37 -3.32
C SER A 234 -9.26 -0.70 -3.71
N ALA A 235 -8.23 -1.49 -3.99
CA ALA A 235 -6.90 -0.97 -4.34
C ALA A 235 -6.89 -0.30 -5.73
N ALA A 236 -7.59 -0.87 -6.72
CA ALA A 236 -7.74 -0.28 -8.04
C ALA A 236 -8.53 1.04 -7.99
N ALA A 237 -9.59 1.13 -7.17
CA ALA A 237 -10.31 2.37 -6.93
C ALA A 237 -9.39 3.46 -6.34
N GLN A 238 -8.57 3.11 -5.35
CA GLN A 238 -7.59 4.01 -4.76
C GLN A 238 -6.49 4.43 -5.75
N GLU A 239 -6.00 3.52 -6.61
CA GLU A 239 -4.99 3.86 -7.62
C GLU A 239 -5.54 4.79 -8.71
N LEU A 240 -6.79 4.60 -9.12
CA LEU A 240 -7.48 5.50 -10.05
C LEU A 240 -7.82 6.87 -9.43
N ALA A 241 -8.05 6.92 -8.11
CA ALA A 241 -8.34 8.16 -7.39
C ALA A 241 -7.10 9.02 -7.09
N LYS A 242 -5.90 8.42 -7.06
CA LYS A 242 -4.64 9.15 -6.81
C LYS A 242 -4.38 10.16 -7.95
N PRO A 243 -4.06 11.43 -7.62
CA PRO A 243 -3.64 12.39 -8.64
C PRO A 243 -2.30 11.96 -9.22
N VAL A 244 -2.25 11.74 -10.54
CA VAL A 244 -1.01 11.38 -11.23
C VAL A 244 -0.14 12.63 -11.39
N ASP A 245 1.06 12.60 -10.82
CA ASP A 245 2.07 13.63 -11.02
C ASP A 245 2.43 13.74 -12.51
N LYS A 246 2.08 14.89 -13.10
CA LYS A 246 2.32 15.18 -14.53
C LYS A 246 3.81 15.21 -14.91
N SER A 247 4.72 15.18 -13.94
CA SER A 247 6.17 15.05 -14.15
C SER A 247 6.61 13.70 -14.73
N ARG A 248 5.80 12.63 -14.56
CA ARG A 248 6.10 11.29 -15.12
C ARG A 248 5.43 11.02 -16.47
N VAL A 249 4.47 11.85 -16.88
CA VAL A 249 3.82 11.71 -18.19
C VAL A 249 4.67 12.43 -19.24
N ARG A 250 5.43 11.66 -20.04
CA ARG A 250 6.00 12.16 -21.30
C ARG A 250 4.84 12.52 -22.23
N GLN A 251 4.41 13.78 -22.20
CA GLN A 251 3.46 14.26 -23.20
C GLN A 251 4.09 14.15 -24.59
N PRO A 252 3.33 13.76 -25.62
CA PRO A 252 3.76 13.97 -27.00
C PRO A 252 4.10 15.44 -27.17
N LYS A 253 5.28 15.77 -27.68
CA LYS A 253 5.60 17.16 -28.02
C LYS A 253 4.53 17.66 -28.98
N PRO A 254 3.87 18.82 -28.74
CA PRO A 254 3.04 19.45 -29.74
C PRO A 254 3.85 19.62 -31.01
N VAL A 255 3.25 19.31 -32.16
CA VAL A 255 3.90 19.54 -33.46
C VAL A 255 4.15 21.05 -33.57
N GLU A 256 5.39 21.43 -33.83
CA GLU A 256 5.76 22.84 -33.99
C GLU A 256 5.10 23.39 -35.27
N GLU A 257 4.01 24.13 -35.10
CA GLU A 257 3.45 24.94 -36.17
C GLU A 257 4.48 25.98 -36.60
N ILE A 258 4.97 25.85 -37.84
CA ILE A 258 5.89 26.79 -38.47
C ILE A 258 5.17 28.14 -38.62
N LYS A 259 5.39 29.04 -37.67
CA LYS A 259 4.88 30.42 -37.76
C LYS A 259 5.71 31.18 -38.80
N PRO A 260 5.06 31.87 -39.77
CA PRO A 260 5.78 32.68 -40.74
C PRO A 260 6.46 33.86 -40.06
N SER A 261 7.69 34.17 -40.49
CA SER A 261 8.48 35.29 -39.99
C SER A 261 7.74 36.61 -40.15
N LYS A 262 7.42 37.24 -39.02
CA LYS A 262 7.03 38.65 -38.96
C LYS A 262 8.02 39.39 -38.06
N GLU A 263 8.84 40.22 -38.69
CA GLU A 263 9.61 41.25 -38.02
C GLU A 263 8.64 42.28 -37.44
N SER A 264 8.38 42.22 -36.13
CA SER A 264 7.71 43.31 -35.41
C SER A 264 7.94 43.21 -33.90
N ASP A 265 8.40 44.31 -33.31
CA ASP A 265 8.38 44.64 -31.88
C ASP A 265 9.45 44.04 -30.93
N ASP A 266 10.68 43.87 -31.42
CA ASP A 266 11.90 43.69 -30.60
C ASP A 266 12.03 44.78 -29.48
N TRP A 267 11.61 46.01 -29.77
CA TRP A 267 11.58 47.10 -28.79
C TRP A 267 10.62 46.85 -27.61
N ARG A 268 9.54 46.07 -27.78
CA ARG A 268 8.62 45.76 -26.68
C ARG A 268 9.29 44.84 -25.67
N GLU A 269 9.97 43.79 -26.14
CA GLU A 269 10.69 42.85 -25.28
C GLU A 269 11.85 43.55 -24.54
N ILE A 270 12.54 44.48 -25.21
CA ILE A 270 13.59 45.33 -24.60
C ILE A 270 13.01 46.29 -23.55
N VAL A 271 11.84 46.90 -23.81
CA VAL A 271 11.14 47.77 -22.85
C VAL A 271 10.62 46.96 -21.67
N GLU A 272 10.08 45.77 -21.89
CA GLU A 272 9.56 44.88 -20.85
C GLU A 272 10.69 44.42 -19.91
N LYS A 273 11.80 43.90 -20.45
CA LYS A 273 13.03 43.60 -19.68
C LYS A 273 13.57 44.81 -18.91
N ARG A 274 13.46 46.03 -19.46
CA ARG A 274 13.88 47.28 -18.80
C ARG A 274 12.92 47.72 -17.70
N ILE A 275 11.63 47.43 -17.82
CA ILE A 275 10.62 47.64 -16.79
C ILE A 275 10.82 46.63 -15.66
N GLU A 276 11.02 45.35 -15.97
CA GLU A 276 11.32 44.30 -14.99
C GLU A 276 12.58 44.62 -14.18
N GLY A 277 13.68 44.96 -14.86
CA GLY A 277 14.95 45.33 -14.20
C GLY A 277 14.90 46.60 -13.35
N LYS A 278 13.86 47.44 -13.49
CA LYS A 278 13.66 48.67 -12.68
C LYS A 278 12.51 48.60 -11.69
N THR A 279 11.66 47.57 -11.75
CA THR A 279 10.47 47.44 -10.89
C THR A 279 10.77 46.56 -9.68
N ARG A 280 11.03 47.18 -8.53
CA ARG A 280 11.01 46.50 -7.23
C ARG A 280 9.57 46.06 -6.91
N ARG A 281 9.24 44.79 -7.17
CA ARG A 281 7.96 44.19 -6.76
C ARG A 281 7.96 43.94 -5.25
N PHE A 282 7.26 44.78 -4.49
CA PHE A 282 7.16 44.67 -3.02
C PHE A 282 6.08 43.68 -2.54
N ILE A 283 5.44 42.94 -3.45
CA ILE A 283 4.44 41.93 -3.11
C ILE A 283 5.07 40.54 -3.25
N LYS A 284 5.22 39.82 -2.13
CA LYS A 284 5.32 38.36 -2.14
C LYS A 284 3.99 37.80 -2.65
N GLY A 285 3.88 37.63 -3.97
CA GLY A 285 2.89 36.73 -4.55
C GLY A 285 3.12 35.31 -4.01
N ARG A 286 2.10 34.44 -4.11
CA ARG A 286 2.23 33.03 -3.70
C ARG A 286 3.48 32.42 -4.33
N THR A 287 4.41 31.95 -3.50
CA THR A 287 5.71 31.41 -3.92
C THR A 287 5.61 30.01 -4.54
N GLN A 288 4.41 29.44 -4.58
CA GLN A 288 4.10 28.20 -5.29
C GLN A 288 2.95 28.47 -6.27
N PRO A 289 3.03 27.95 -7.51
CA PRO A 289 1.87 27.93 -8.40
C PRO A 289 0.73 27.15 -7.74
N GLU A 290 -0.51 27.56 -7.99
CA GLU A 290 -1.68 26.86 -7.46
C GLU A 290 -1.66 25.41 -7.99
N PRO A 291 -1.86 24.38 -7.13
CA PRO A 291 -1.67 22.99 -7.52
C PRO A 291 -2.57 22.66 -8.71
N ALA A 292 -1.95 22.22 -9.80
CA ALA A 292 -2.64 21.95 -11.05
C ALA A 292 -3.73 20.89 -10.81
N GLN A 293 -4.99 21.27 -10.97
CA GLN A 293 -6.12 20.37 -10.74
C GLN A 293 -5.97 19.11 -11.62
N VAL A 294 -5.85 17.95 -10.97
CA VAL A 294 -5.81 16.64 -11.62
C VAL A 294 -7.20 16.03 -11.48
N ALA A 295 -7.82 15.70 -12.61
CA ALA A 295 -9.12 15.05 -12.62
C ALA A 295 -9.00 13.63 -12.02
N ASN A 296 -9.94 13.28 -11.14
CA ASN A 296 -10.05 11.94 -10.57
C ASN A 296 -10.39 10.93 -11.68
N ARG A 297 -9.47 9.99 -11.99
CA ARG A 297 -9.68 8.97 -13.05
C ARG A 297 -10.73 7.93 -12.64
N PHE A 298 -11.01 7.78 -11.35
CA PHE A 298 -12.03 6.88 -10.83
C PHE A 298 -13.45 7.42 -11.01
N ALA A 299 -13.64 8.74 -10.98
CA ALA A 299 -14.96 9.38 -11.06
C ALA A 299 -15.90 8.88 -12.19
N PRO A 300 -15.46 8.69 -13.45
CA PRO A 300 -16.32 8.17 -14.52
C PRO A 300 -16.64 6.67 -14.40
N VAL A 301 -15.84 5.89 -13.66
CA VAL A 301 -15.99 4.42 -13.56
C VAL A 301 -16.55 3.94 -12.22
N ALA A 302 -16.57 4.79 -11.19
CA ALA A 302 -16.96 4.47 -9.82
C ALA A 302 -18.26 3.66 -9.67
N GLY A 303 -19.28 3.95 -10.49
CA GLY A 303 -20.55 3.22 -10.48
C GLY A 303 -20.42 1.73 -10.80
N HIS A 304 -19.45 1.33 -11.64
CA HIS A 304 -19.20 -0.06 -12.02
C HIS A 304 -18.51 -0.87 -10.91
N PHE A 305 -17.82 -0.20 -9.99
CA PHE A 305 -17.22 -0.82 -8.80
C PHE A 305 -18.24 -0.91 -7.67
N PHE A 306 -19.04 0.14 -7.49
CA PHE A 306 -19.89 0.29 -6.30
C PHE A 306 -21.24 -0.42 -6.41
N PHE A 307 -22.04 -0.13 -7.45
CA PHE A 307 -23.42 -0.62 -7.50
C PHE A 307 -23.56 -2.14 -7.68
N PRO A 308 -22.73 -2.84 -8.48
CA PRO A 308 -22.79 -4.29 -8.58
C PRO A 308 -22.56 -5.01 -7.25
N LEU A 309 -21.63 -4.52 -6.42
CA LEU A 309 -21.35 -5.02 -5.06
C LEU A 309 -22.46 -4.74 -4.04
N LEU A 310 -23.42 -3.87 -4.38
CA LEU A 310 -24.54 -3.49 -3.52
C LEU A 310 -25.90 -3.96 -4.07
N LYS A 311 -25.93 -4.61 -5.24
CA LYS A 311 -27.18 -4.99 -5.91
C LYS A 311 -27.80 -6.27 -5.36
N HIS A 312 -27.00 -7.13 -4.73
CA HIS A 312 -27.35 -8.52 -4.45
C HIS A 312 -27.00 -8.95 -3.01
N PHE A 313 -26.81 -8.00 -2.09
CA PHE A 313 -26.43 -8.29 -0.71
C PHE A 313 -27.51 -9.04 0.08
N ASP A 314 -28.77 -8.89 -0.32
CA ASP A 314 -29.98 -9.46 0.28
C ASP A 314 -30.25 -10.91 -0.16
N ARG A 315 -29.52 -11.41 -1.17
CA ARG A 315 -29.74 -12.73 -1.75
C ARG A 315 -29.04 -13.82 -0.95
N SER A 316 -29.73 -14.38 0.04
CA SER A 316 -29.32 -15.66 0.63
C SER A 316 -29.36 -16.77 -0.43
N GLN A 317 -28.20 -17.36 -0.73
CA GLN A 317 -28.09 -18.58 -1.53
C GLN A 317 -27.70 -19.75 -0.62
N ALA A 318 -28.15 -20.97 -0.96
CA ALA A 318 -27.96 -22.17 -0.14
C ALA A 318 -26.49 -22.54 0.19
N SER A 319 -25.51 -21.90 -0.45
CA SER A 319 -24.07 -22.09 -0.20
C SER A 319 -23.32 -20.78 0.08
N PHE A 320 -24.02 -19.66 0.21
CA PHE A 320 -23.45 -18.34 0.49
C PHE A 320 -24.55 -17.40 1.02
N ASP A 321 -24.58 -17.21 2.34
CA ASP A 321 -25.45 -16.23 2.99
C ASP A 321 -24.60 -15.11 3.58
N LEU A 322 -24.58 -13.98 2.87
CA LEU A 322 -23.80 -12.80 3.22
C LEU A 322 -24.32 -12.11 4.49
N LEU A 323 -25.61 -12.19 4.80
CA LEU A 323 -26.22 -11.51 5.95
C LEU A 323 -26.36 -12.43 7.18
N GLY A 324 -26.31 -13.74 6.97
CA GLY A 324 -26.29 -14.76 8.02
C GLY A 324 -24.87 -15.08 8.50
N GLU A 325 -24.28 -16.14 7.94
CA GLU A 325 -23.08 -16.79 8.51
C GLU A 325 -21.77 -16.10 8.09
N GLU A 326 -21.73 -15.45 6.92
CA GLU A 326 -20.51 -14.92 6.30
C GLU A 326 -20.12 -13.52 6.84
N THR A 327 -20.15 -13.32 8.16
CA THR A 327 -19.92 -12.01 8.80
C THR A 327 -18.57 -11.38 8.47
N VAL A 328 -17.53 -12.20 8.25
CA VAL A 328 -16.20 -11.76 7.81
C VAL A 328 -16.25 -11.19 6.38
N VAL A 329 -17.04 -11.80 5.49
CA VAL A 329 -17.25 -11.29 4.13
C VAL A 329 -18.03 -9.99 4.15
N LEU A 330 -19.13 -9.94 4.92
CA LEU A 330 -19.94 -8.75 5.09
C LEU A 330 -19.11 -7.58 5.64
N ARG A 331 -18.28 -7.83 6.66
CA ARG A 331 -17.33 -6.86 7.20
C ARG A 331 -16.39 -6.32 6.11
N LYS A 332 -15.69 -7.20 5.37
CA LYS A 332 -14.77 -6.77 4.29
C LYS A 332 -15.52 -5.98 3.22
N LEU A 333 -16.73 -6.41 2.84
CA LEU A 333 -17.58 -5.71 1.87
C LEU A 333 -17.91 -4.28 2.32
N ILE A 334 -18.35 -4.09 3.58
CA ILE A 334 -18.66 -2.76 4.13
C ILE A 334 -17.42 -1.84 4.09
N PHE A 335 -16.25 -2.34 4.52
CA PHE A 335 -14.99 -1.57 4.43
C PHE A 335 -14.63 -1.23 2.98
N SER A 336 -14.73 -2.20 2.06
CA SER A 336 -14.44 -1.99 0.63
C SER A 336 -15.39 -1.01 -0.03
N LEU A 337 -16.69 -1.04 0.28
CA LEU A 337 -17.67 -0.05 -0.18
C LEU A 337 -17.32 1.36 0.34
N GLY A 338 -16.87 1.48 1.60
CA GLY A 338 -16.38 2.74 2.15
C GLY A 338 -15.13 3.28 1.43
N ILE A 339 -14.16 2.41 1.13
CA ILE A 339 -12.95 2.76 0.37
C ILE A 339 -13.29 3.18 -1.07
N ILE A 340 -14.18 2.45 -1.74
CA ILE A 340 -14.66 2.75 -3.10
C ILE A 340 -15.42 4.08 -3.11
N LEU A 341 -16.28 4.33 -2.11
CA LEU A 341 -17.00 5.60 -1.96
C LEU A 341 -16.02 6.77 -1.75
N TYR A 342 -15.05 6.62 -0.86
CA TYR A 342 -14.03 7.66 -0.61
C TYR A 342 -13.14 7.90 -1.84
N SER A 343 -12.84 6.87 -2.63
CA SER A 343 -12.13 7.00 -3.91
C SER A 343 -12.93 7.79 -4.96
N ALA A 344 -14.26 7.83 -4.83
CA ALA A 344 -15.15 8.65 -5.66
C ALA A 344 -15.36 10.08 -5.13
N LEU A 345 -14.53 10.57 -4.20
CA LEU A 345 -14.59 11.95 -3.70
C LEU A 345 -14.64 12.97 -4.85
N HIS A 346 -15.56 13.93 -4.73
CA HIS A 346 -15.91 14.94 -5.74
C HIS A 346 -16.46 14.42 -7.08
N ALA A 347 -16.73 13.12 -7.24
CA ALA A 347 -17.44 12.62 -8.42
C ALA A 347 -18.93 13.04 -8.40
N PRO A 348 -19.56 13.35 -9.56
CA PRO A 348 -20.97 13.73 -9.62
C PRO A 348 -21.92 12.59 -9.19
N LEU A 349 -21.43 11.34 -9.20
CA LEU A 349 -22.17 10.15 -8.79
C LEU A 349 -22.10 9.90 -7.27
N ALA A 350 -21.18 10.56 -6.55
CA ALA A 350 -20.86 10.28 -5.15
C ALA A 350 -22.07 10.42 -4.23
N THR A 351 -22.88 11.46 -4.37
CA THR A 351 -24.11 11.66 -3.58
C THR A 351 -25.07 10.48 -3.70
N ARG A 352 -25.24 9.90 -4.90
CA ARG A 352 -26.10 8.72 -5.09
C ARG A 352 -25.51 7.48 -4.42
N MET A 353 -24.18 7.31 -4.49
CA MET A 353 -23.48 6.22 -3.80
C MET A 353 -23.60 6.35 -2.28
N CYS A 354 -23.50 7.57 -1.72
CA CYS A 354 -23.74 7.86 -0.30
C CYS A 354 -25.14 7.41 0.14
N VAL A 355 -26.20 7.78 -0.60
CA VAL A 355 -27.59 7.41 -0.27
C VAL A 355 -27.78 5.90 -0.28
N ASN A 356 -27.31 5.21 -1.31
CA ASN A 356 -27.43 3.75 -1.41
C ASN A 356 -26.63 3.04 -0.29
N LEU A 357 -25.43 3.54 0.05
CA LEU A 357 -24.66 2.99 1.18
C LEU A 357 -25.37 3.20 2.51
N LEU A 358 -26.05 4.34 2.68
CA LEU A 358 -26.77 4.68 3.90
C LEU A 358 -28.03 3.82 4.07
N GLU A 359 -28.78 3.56 3.01
CA GLU A 359 -29.90 2.61 3.00
C GLU A 359 -29.45 1.21 3.44
N PHE A 360 -28.33 0.73 2.90
CA PHE A 360 -27.72 -0.54 3.29
C PHE A 360 -27.24 -0.55 4.76
N ILE A 361 -26.62 0.54 5.24
CA ILE A 361 -26.27 0.70 6.66
C ILE A 361 -27.53 0.65 7.53
N TRP A 362 -28.62 1.30 7.11
CA TRP A 362 -29.86 1.39 7.88
C TRP A 362 -30.48 0.02 8.16
N VAL A 363 -30.39 -0.91 7.21
CA VAL A 363 -30.84 -2.31 7.36
C VAL A 363 -30.01 -3.06 8.41
N LEU A 364 -28.70 -2.80 8.49
CA LEU A 364 -27.76 -3.58 9.31
C LEU A 364 -27.34 -2.91 10.63
N ARG A 365 -27.78 -1.68 10.91
CA ARG A 365 -27.25 -0.82 11.99
C ARG A 365 -27.29 -1.40 13.41
N TYR A 366 -28.19 -2.36 13.68
CA TYR A 366 -28.32 -3.05 14.97
C TYR A 366 -27.83 -4.51 14.93
N HIS A 367 -26.86 -4.83 14.05
CA HIS A 367 -26.29 -6.17 13.94
C HIS A 367 -25.71 -6.68 15.27
N SER A 368 -25.83 -7.99 15.54
CA SER A 368 -25.39 -8.64 16.78
C SER A 368 -23.87 -8.58 16.98
N ASP A 369 -23.10 -8.92 15.93
CA ASP A 369 -21.64 -8.82 15.87
C ASP A 369 -21.16 -7.35 15.90
N SER A 370 -20.29 -7.01 16.86
CA SER A 370 -19.68 -5.68 16.96
C SER A 370 -18.72 -5.37 15.81
N CYS A 371 -18.06 -6.37 15.21
CA CYS A 371 -17.16 -6.16 14.08
C CYS A 371 -17.89 -5.61 12.85
N ILE A 372 -19.16 -6.00 12.67
CA ILE A 372 -20.03 -5.43 11.64
C ILE A 372 -20.48 -4.02 12.03
N ARG A 373 -20.91 -3.78 13.28
CA ARG A 373 -21.27 -2.42 13.73
C ARG A 373 -20.12 -1.42 13.59
N GLN A 374 -18.89 -1.81 13.94
CA GLN A 374 -17.66 -1.03 13.69
C GLN A 374 -17.48 -0.71 12.19
N ALA A 375 -17.68 -1.69 11.30
CA ALA A 375 -17.60 -1.48 9.85
C ALA A 375 -18.66 -0.48 9.35
N LEU A 376 -19.90 -0.58 9.85
CA LEU A 376 -21.00 0.33 9.50
C LEU A 376 -20.72 1.77 9.98
N LEU A 377 -20.12 1.95 11.16
CA LEU A 377 -19.69 3.25 11.67
C LEU A 377 -18.52 3.84 10.87
N TYR A 378 -17.59 2.99 10.41
CA TYR A 378 -16.56 3.39 9.44
C TYR A 378 -17.18 3.86 8.11
N ALA A 379 -18.11 3.08 7.54
CA ALA A 379 -18.79 3.44 6.30
C ALA A 379 -19.60 4.73 6.43
N THR A 380 -20.27 4.93 7.57
CA THR A 380 -20.94 6.19 7.93
C THR A 380 -19.95 7.37 7.94
N SER A 381 -18.76 7.18 8.52
CA SER A 381 -17.70 8.20 8.49
C SER A 381 -17.24 8.53 7.06
N MET A 382 -17.14 7.52 6.18
CA MET A 382 -16.79 7.74 4.76
C MET A 382 -17.90 8.51 4.01
N ILE A 383 -19.18 8.25 4.30
CA ILE A 383 -20.30 9.03 3.76
C ILE A 383 -20.17 10.51 4.17
N ILE A 384 -19.93 10.79 5.44
CA ILE A 384 -19.80 12.16 5.97
C ILE A 384 -18.58 12.89 5.36
N LEU A 385 -17.47 12.18 5.07
CA LEU A 385 -16.31 12.77 4.39
C LEU A 385 -16.58 13.12 2.92
N VAL A 386 -17.39 12.31 2.23
CA VAL A 386 -17.60 12.43 0.77
C VAL A 386 -18.73 13.40 0.42
N LEU A 387 -19.73 13.52 1.29
CA LEU A 387 -20.93 14.31 1.03
C LEU A 387 -20.66 15.83 1.18
N PRO A 388 -20.95 16.67 0.16
CA PRO A 388 -20.75 18.10 0.27
C PRO A 388 -21.61 18.72 1.40
N PRO A 389 -21.10 19.70 2.17
CA PRO A 389 -21.87 20.31 3.27
C PRO A 389 -23.22 20.87 2.83
N PHE A 390 -23.31 21.46 1.63
CA PHE A 390 -24.58 21.94 1.07
C PHE A 390 -25.61 20.82 0.87
N GLY A 391 -25.18 19.63 0.43
CA GLY A 391 -26.07 18.47 0.25
C GLY A 391 -26.56 17.87 1.57
N ILE A 392 -25.75 17.95 2.63
CA ILE A 392 -26.18 17.61 4.00
C ILE A 392 -27.27 18.56 4.50
N LEU A 393 -27.16 19.85 4.19
CA LEU A 393 -28.09 20.90 4.65
C LEU A 393 -29.35 21.05 3.79
N THR A 394 -29.48 20.31 2.68
CA THR A 394 -30.61 20.40 1.75
C THR A 394 -31.24 19.02 1.54
N ASP A 395 -30.93 18.33 0.45
CA ASP A 395 -31.65 17.15 -0.02
C ASP A 395 -31.59 15.94 0.94
N LEU A 396 -30.59 15.89 1.85
CA LEU A 396 -30.36 14.77 2.77
C LEU A 396 -30.49 15.15 4.25
N GLN A 397 -31.04 16.33 4.56
CA GLN A 397 -31.09 16.85 5.93
C GLN A 397 -31.75 15.88 6.92
N ASP A 398 -32.94 15.38 6.60
CA ASP A 398 -33.71 14.50 7.51
C ASP A 398 -32.96 13.19 7.80
N VAL A 399 -32.45 12.53 6.75
CA VAL A 399 -31.72 11.26 6.88
C VAL A 399 -30.40 11.44 7.64
N MET A 400 -29.75 12.61 7.48
CA MET A 400 -28.54 12.99 8.23
C MET A 400 -28.83 13.31 9.70
N LEU A 401 -30.01 13.88 10.03
CA LEU A 401 -30.44 14.05 11.42
C LEU A 401 -30.81 12.71 12.08
N GLU A 402 -31.46 11.80 11.35
CA GLU A 402 -31.69 10.43 11.80
C GLU A 402 -30.36 9.69 12.05
N THR A 403 -29.40 9.83 11.13
CA THR A 403 -28.03 9.30 11.29
C THR A 403 -27.35 9.89 12.52
N LYS A 404 -27.47 11.20 12.77
CA LYS A 404 -26.95 11.85 13.99
C LYS A 404 -27.56 11.24 15.25
N SER A 405 -28.87 11.04 15.28
CA SER A 405 -29.57 10.47 16.43
C SER A 405 -29.15 9.01 16.70
N TRP A 406 -28.96 8.20 15.64
CA TRP A 406 -28.44 6.84 15.76
C TRP A 406 -26.99 6.81 16.27
N LEU A 407 -26.12 7.73 15.84
CA LEU A 407 -24.76 7.85 16.37
C LEU A 407 -24.77 8.18 17.88
N GLN A 408 -25.63 9.10 18.31
CA GLN A 408 -25.81 9.43 19.73
C GLN A 408 -26.32 8.22 20.53
N GLU A 409 -27.35 7.52 20.02
CA GLU A 409 -27.85 6.29 20.64
C GLU A 409 -26.75 5.23 20.79
N THR A 410 -25.88 5.09 19.78
CA THR A 410 -24.78 4.12 19.78
C THR A 410 -23.73 4.46 20.86
N ILE A 411 -23.38 5.74 21.02
CA ILE A 411 -22.47 6.20 22.08
C ILE A 411 -23.00 5.83 23.47
N ASP A 412 -24.31 6.03 23.69
CA ASP A 412 -24.93 5.75 24.99
C ASP A 412 -25.13 4.25 25.23
N LYS A 413 -25.72 3.52 24.27
CA LYS A 413 -26.32 2.20 24.48
C LYS A 413 -25.53 1.00 23.96
N ASP A 414 -24.52 1.17 23.11
CA ASP A 414 -23.75 0.01 22.61
C ASP A 414 -23.01 -0.69 23.77
N LYS A 415 -22.74 -1.98 23.63
CA LYS A 415 -21.94 -2.77 24.57
C LYS A 415 -20.45 -2.70 24.28
N ASP A 416 -20.09 -2.46 23.02
CA ASP A 416 -18.72 -2.44 22.54
C ASP A 416 -18.12 -1.03 22.65
N THR A 417 -17.00 -0.91 23.36
CA THR A 417 -16.32 0.38 23.60
C THR A 417 -15.77 0.99 22.32
N GLU A 418 -15.36 0.15 21.37
CA GLU A 418 -14.84 0.58 20.08
C GLU A 418 -15.95 1.12 19.17
N CYS A 419 -17.14 0.49 19.15
CA CYS A 419 -18.34 1.07 18.53
C CYS A 419 -18.67 2.46 19.09
N LYS A 420 -18.65 2.65 20.43
CA LYS A 420 -18.86 3.98 21.04
C LYS A 420 -17.81 4.99 20.59
N ARG A 421 -16.53 4.59 20.56
CA ARG A 421 -15.39 5.44 20.12
C ARG A 421 -15.55 5.86 18.66
N MET A 422 -15.91 4.94 17.77
CA MET A 422 -16.12 5.20 16.35
C MET A 422 -17.36 6.06 16.12
N ALA A 423 -18.46 5.83 16.84
CA ALA A 423 -19.66 6.65 16.76
C ALA A 423 -19.41 8.10 17.20
N LEU A 424 -18.63 8.30 18.27
CA LEU A 424 -18.19 9.63 18.71
C LEU A 424 -17.33 10.33 17.65
N GLN A 425 -16.41 9.61 16.99
CA GLN A 425 -15.61 10.16 15.90
C GLN A 425 -16.45 10.56 14.69
N ALA A 426 -17.42 9.72 14.29
CA ALA A 426 -18.35 10.05 13.20
C ALA A 426 -19.22 11.28 13.54
N LEU A 427 -19.68 11.39 14.80
CA LEU A 427 -20.46 12.53 15.27
C LEU A 427 -19.63 13.83 15.27
N MET A 428 -18.40 13.80 15.79
CA MET A 428 -17.48 14.95 15.73
C MET A 428 -17.17 15.34 14.28
N LEU A 429 -16.99 14.37 13.38
CA LEU A 429 -16.77 14.63 11.96
C LEU A 429 -17.98 15.31 11.31
N PHE A 430 -19.20 14.85 11.62
CA PHE A 430 -20.44 15.42 11.14
C PHE A 430 -20.59 16.90 11.53
N GLU A 431 -20.39 17.21 12.80
CA GLU A 431 -20.47 18.58 13.32
C GLU A 431 -19.40 19.49 12.71
N ASN A 432 -18.16 19.00 12.56
CA ASN A 432 -17.09 19.73 11.88
C ASN A 432 -17.38 20.00 10.40
N THR A 433 -18.01 19.05 9.69
CA THR A 433 -18.37 19.19 8.27
C THR A 433 -19.46 20.24 8.09
N ILE A 434 -20.48 20.23 8.95
CA ILE A 434 -21.53 21.26 9.00
C ILE A 434 -20.95 22.65 9.32
N GLN A 435 -20.09 22.77 10.35
CA GLN A 435 -19.46 24.04 10.70
C GLN A 435 -18.59 24.61 9.57
N LYS A 436 -17.88 23.76 8.81
CA LYS A 436 -17.14 24.17 7.60
C LYS A 436 -18.09 24.67 6.51
N GLY A 437 -19.23 23.99 6.31
CA GLY A 437 -20.28 24.42 5.38
C GLY A 437 -20.78 25.84 5.66
N PHE A 438 -21.17 26.13 6.90
CA PHE A 438 -21.62 27.47 7.29
C PHE A 438 -20.54 28.56 7.12
N LYS A 439 -19.27 28.25 7.41
CA LYS A 439 -18.16 29.20 7.21
C LYS A 439 -17.92 29.51 5.73
N LEU A 440 -18.09 28.52 4.84
CA LEU A 440 -18.00 28.72 3.39
C LEU A 440 -19.13 29.61 2.88
N SER A 441 -20.39 29.33 3.27
CA SER A 441 -21.54 30.15 2.84
C SER A 441 -21.45 31.61 3.28
N LEU A 442 -20.87 31.91 4.45
CA LEU A 442 -20.67 33.28 4.93
C LEU A 442 -19.57 34.02 4.15
N ASN A 443 -18.55 33.32 3.66
CA ASN A 443 -17.47 33.93 2.88
C ASN A 443 -17.89 34.22 1.42
N ASP A 444 -18.75 33.38 0.82
CA ASP A 444 -19.28 33.61 -0.53
C ASP A 444 -20.39 34.68 -0.54
N ALA A 445 -21.11 34.88 0.57
CA ALA A 445 -22.06 36.00 0.73
C ALA A 445 -21.39 37.36 1.02
N GLY A 446 -20.05 37.39 1.17
CA GLY A 446 -19.25 38.58 1.44
C GLY A 446 -18.51 39.14 0.22
N LYS A 447 -18.85 38.68 -0.99
CA LYS A 447 -18.34 39.14 -2.29
C LYS A 447 -19.48 39.60 -3.19
#